data_AF-X0UPI7-F1
#
_entry.id   AF-X0UPI7-F1
#
_cell.length_a   1.000
_cell.length_b   1.000
_cell.length_c   1.000
_cell.angle_alpha   90.00
_cell.angle_beta   90.00
_cell.angle_gamma   90.00
#
_symmetry.space_group_name_H-M   'P 1'
#
loop_
_entity.id
_entity.type
_entity.pdbx_description
1 polymer ?
#
loop_
_entity_poly.entity_id
_entity_poly.type
_entity_poly.pdbx_seq_one_letter_code
_entity_poly.pdbx_strand_id
1 'polypeptide(L)'
;AAFATSKDIIGPGLFQSFWTYDKGWVRNSGKAHSRILFDKFTPSSARQKNKLKLLTSSRYICTFNNKKITDLFQNKLKTYNHFKEFAIPTVEITSPSKQKIILAKTKLDRLLKKHKYGIDLNNGFLIKDKTGAGGFKIHRVDFDKKGLKEIIKHHESDKKSLSYILQPFINCSDSFGKHYGLIDLRLILLNHKILQTYIRIAKKGKFECNYHQGGKLVYISQKKIPKDVLTMTKKIIKKLDAELDLKHSLYALDFVRSNNGNLYFIEGNTN
;
A
#
# COMPACT_ATOMS: atom_id res chain seq x y z
N ALA A 1 22.90 -2.27 15.66
CA ALA A 1 21.62 -2.96 15.37
C ALA A 1 21.93 -4.41 15.02
N ALA A 2 21.02 -5.33 15.33
CA ALA A 2 21.15 -6.73 14.96
C ALA A 2 19.99 -7.14 14.03
N PHE A 3 20.27 -8.04 13.11
CA PHE A 3 19.28 -8.64 12.20
C PHE A 3 19.02 -10.07 12.63
N ALA A 4 17.75 -10.47 12.73
CA ALA A 4 17.38 -11.85 13.02
C ALA A 4 16.30 -12.31 12.03
N THR A 5 16.29 -13.60 11.70
CA THR A 5 15.29 -14.15 10.79
C THR A 5 14.11 -14.73 11.57
N SER A 6 12.99 -14.96 10.90
CA SER A 6 11.84 -15.62 11.53
C SER A 6 12.13 -17.03 12.05
N LYS A 7 13.18 -17.68 11.55
CA LYS A 7 13.63 -19.00 12.03
C LYS A 7 14.26 -18.92 13.41
N ASP A 8 14.81 -17.76 13.77
CA ASP A 8 15.55 -17.56 15.01
C ASP A 8 14.65 -17.20 16.20
N ILE A 9 13.39 -16.81 15.95
CA ILE A 9 12.43 -16.43 16.99
C ILE A 9 12.15 -17.64 17.90
N ILE A 10 12.47 -17.50 19.19
CA ILE A 10 12.22 -18.53 20.23
C ILE A 10 11.38 -18.02 21.39
N GLY A 11 11.08 -16.71 21.46
CA GLY A 11 10.23 -16.12 22.49
C GLY A 11 9.89 -14.66 22.20
N PRO A 12 9.21 -13.97 23.13
CA PRO A 12 8.89 -12.56 22.99
C PRO A 12 10.18 -11.74 22.94
N GLY A 13 10.43 -11.06 21.82
CA GLY A 13 11.68 -10.34 21.57
C GLY A 13 12.96 -11.20 21.62
N LEU A 14 12.85 -12.53 21.70
CA LEU A 14 13.97 -13.43 21.96
C LEU A 14 14.32 -14.27 20.73
N PHE A 15 15.61 -14.28 20.40
CA PHE A 15 16.17 -14.95 19.22
C PHE A 15 17.26 -15.92 19.64
N GLN A 16 17.38 -17.07 18.97
CA GLN A 16 18.43 -18.08 19.21
C GLN A 16 19.75 -17.78 18.50
N SER A 17 19.70 -16.95 17.45
CA SER A 17 20.87 -16.44 16.74
C SER A 17 20.53 -15.11 16.06
N PHE A 18 21.54 -14.31 15.76
CA PHE A 18 21.38 -13.01 15.13
C PHE A 18 22.61 -12.65 14.31
N TRP A 19 22.47 -11.66 13.44
CA TRP A 19 23.53 -11.15 12.59
C TRP A 19 23.87 -9.72 13.00
N THR A 20 25.16 -9.42 13.05
CA THR A 20 25.70 -8.06 13.19
C THR A 20 26.47 -7.71 11.93
N TYR A 21 26.57 -6.42 11.63
CA TYR A 21 27.36 -5.93 10.50
C TYR A 21 28.56 -5.14 11.02
N ASP A 22 29.76 -5.65 10.76
CA ASP A 22 31.03 -4.95 10.93
C ASP A 22 31.92 -5.29 9.73
N LYS A 23 31.96 -4.38 8.74
CA LYS A 23 32.58 -4.58 7.41
C LYS A 23 32.07 -5.81 6.62
N GLY A 24 31.18 -6.60 7.20
CA GLY A 24 30.57 -7.81 6.68
C GLY A 24 29.53 -8.36 7.66
N TRP A 25 28.67 -9.27 7.18
CA TRP A 25 27.65 -9.90 8.01
C TRP A 25 28.24 -11.07 8.80
N VAL A 26 28.21 -10.97 10.13
CA VAL A 26 28.68 -12.02 11.04
C VAL A 26 27.48 -12.60 11.78
N ARG A 27 27.34 -13.94 11.73
CA ARG A 27 26.32 -14.64 12.50
C ARG A 27 26.84 -14.94 13.89
N ASN A 28 26.10 -14.53 14.89
CA ASN A 28 26.36 -14.82 16.29
C ASN A 28 25.45 -15.97 16.74
N SER A 29 26.07 -17.09 17.08
CA SER A 29 25.41 -18.24 17.70
C SER A 29 25.23 -17.96 19.18
N GLY A 30 24.05 -17.46 19.56
CA GLY A 30 23.78 -17.05 20.93
C GLY A 30 22.41 -16.39 21.06
N LYS A 31 21.82 -16.48 22.25
CA LYS A 31 20.53 -15.85 22.51
C LYS A 31 20.68 -14.33 22.53
N ALA A 32 19.78 -13.63 21.85
CA ALA A 32 19.66 -12.18 21.93
C ALA A 32 18.21 -11.79 22.24
N HIS A 33 18.06 -10.73 23.01
CA HIS A 33 16.76 -10.16 23.34
C HIS A 33 16.70 -8.70 22.89
N SER A 34 15.58 -8.30 22.29
CA SER A 34 15.29 -6.90 21.98
C SER A 34 13.87 -6.54 22.38
N ARG A 35 13.73 -5.38 23.04
CA ARG A 35 12.44 -4.75 23.34
C ARG A 35 11.90 -3.90 22.19
N ILE A 36 12.76 -3.50 21.26
CA ILE A 36 12.40 -2.65 20.12
C ILE A 36 12.67 -3.45 18.85
N LEU A 37 11.61 -3.68 18.08
CA LEU A 37 11.66 -4.47 16.87
C LEU A 37 11.35 -3.58 15.67
N PHE A 38 12.33 -3.42 14.78
CA PHE A 38 12.09 -2.95 13.43
C PHE A 38 11.68 -4.14 12.57
N ASP A 39 10.40 -4.51 12.66
CA ASP A 39 9.87 -5.68 11.98
C ASP A 39 9.62 -5.42 10.50
N LYS A 40 10.13 -6.32 9.65
CA LYS A 40 9.82 -6.40 8.21
C LYS A 40 9.24 -7.77 7.85
N PHE A 41 8.81 -8.55 8.85
CA PHE A 41 8.33 -9.90 8.68
C PHE A 41 6.87 -9.89 8.20
N THR A 42 6.65 -10.30 6.95
CA THR A 42 5.29 -10.47 6.39
C THR A 42 4.94 -11.97 6.34
N PRO A 43 4.33 -12.53 7.40
CA PRO A 43 4.12 -13.97 7.51
C PRO A 43 3.09 -14.47 6.48
N SER A 44 3.49 -15.44 5.66
CA SER A 44 2.64 -16.05 4.61
C SER A 44 2.08 -17.42 4.99
N SER A 45 2.64 -18.09 6.01
CA SER A 45 2.17 -19.39 6.52
C SER A 45 1.65 -19.32 7.95
N ALA A 46 0.83 -20.31 8.35
CA ALA A 46 0.35 -20.43 9.74
C ALA A 46 1.51 -20.49 10.74
N ARG A 47 2.58 -21.23 10.41
CA ARG A 47 3.81 -21.30 11.22
C ARG A 47 4.45 -19.92 11.40
N GLN A 48 4.57 -19.14 10.34
CA GLN A 48 5.13 -17.80 10.39
C GLN A 48 4.24 -16.84 11.18
N LYS A 49 2.91 -16.93 11.04
CA LYS A 49 1.96 -16.14 11.83
C LYS A 49 2.09 -16.45 13.32
N ASN A 50 2.25 -17.72 13.69
CA ASN A 50 2.49 -18.14 15.06
C ASN A 50 3.83 -17.62 15.59
N LYS A 51 4.88 -17.59 14.76
CA LYS A 51 6.18 -17.00 15.14
C LYS A 51 6.07 -15.49 15.35
N LEU A 52 5.36 -14.75 14.50
CA LEU A 52 5.13 -13.33 14.72
C LEU A 52 4.33 -13.09 16.01
N LYS A 53 3.27 -13.89 16.23
CA LYS A 53 2.47 -13.83 17.47
C LYS A 53 3.33 -14.09 18.71
N LEU A 54 4.24 -15.07 18.66
CA LEU A 54 5.20 -15.35 19.74
C LEU A 54 6.19 -14.20 19.95
N LEU A 55 6.75 -13.65 18.87
CA LEU A 55 7.72 -12.56 18.92
C LEU A 55 7.14 -11.32 19.62
N THR A 56 5.85 -11.05 19.40
CA THR A 56 5.15 -9.87 19.90
C THR A 56 4.15 -10.18 21.02
N SER A 57 4.25 -11.33 21.70
CA SER A 57 3.25 -11.73 22.71
C SER A 57 3.39 -11.01 24.05
N SER A 58 4.52 -10.34 24.30
CA SER A 58 4.77 -9.57 25.52
C SER A 58 4.50 -8.09 25.32
N ARG A 59 3.80 -7.46 26.29
CA ARG A 59 3.54 -6.02 26.32
C ARG A 59 4.80 -5.15 26.39
N TYR A 60 5.95 -5.73 26.75
CA TYR A 60 7.23 -5.03 26.83
C TYR A 60 7.99 -4.96 25.50
N ILE A 61 7.44 -5.62 24.46
CA ILE A 61 7.98 -5.62 23.10
C ILE A 61 7.22 -4.58 22.28
N CYS A 62 7.96 -3.60 21.78
CA CYS A 62 7.46 -2.55 20.91
C CYS A 62 7.90 -2.83 19.47
N THR A 63 6.94 -2.86 18.54
CA THR A 63 7.21 -2.89 17.10
C THR A 63 7.20 -1.47 16.54
N PHE A 64 8.18 -1.14 15.70
CA PHE A 64 8.34 0.19 15.09
C PHE A 64 7.25 0.54 14.07
N ASN A 65 6.32 -0.36 13.78
CA ASN A 65 5.08 -0.04 13.10
C ASN A 65 3.94 -0.51 13.98
N ASN A 66 2.98 0.40 14.22
CA ASN A 66 1.76 0.06 14.91
C ASN A 66 0.99 -0.98 14.08
N LYS A 67 0.65 -2.13 14.68
CA LYS A 67 -0.11 -3.17 13.97
C LYS A 67 -1.40 -2.63 13.34
N LYS A 68 -2.04 -1.65 13.98
CA LYS A 68 -3.24 -1.01 13.44
C LYS A 68 -2.99 -0.23 12.14
N ILE A 69 -1.85 0.46 12.00
CA ILE A 69 -1.51 1.15 10.73
C ILE A 69 -1.24 0.13 9.64
N THR A 70 -0.58 -0.98 9.99
CA THR A 70 -0.35 -2.10 9.07
C THR A 70 -1.68 -2.73 8.63
N ASP A 71 -2.60 -3.01 9.56
CA ASP A 71 -3.91 -3.59 9.26
C ASP A 71 -4.79 -2.66 8.40
N LEU A 72 -4.65 -1.34 8.59
CA LEU A 72 -5.34 -0.32 7.79
C LEU A 72 -4.81 -0.31 6.35
N PHE A 73 -3.50 -0.17 6.17
CA PHE A 73 -2.85 0.00 4.87
C PHE A 73 -2.69 -1.30 4.06
N GLN A 74 -2.62 -2.46 4.73
CA GLN A 74 -2.61 -3.74 4.03
C GLN A 74 -3.95 -4.07 3.35
N ASN A 75 -5.04 -3.42 3.73
CA ASN A 75 -6.36 -3.64 3.15
C ASN A 75 -6.84 -2.39 2.41
N LYS A 76 -6.86 -2.48 1.08
CA LYS A 76 -7.16 -1.33 0.20
C LYS A 76 -8.58 -0.80 0.39
N LEU A 77 -9.55 -1.68 0.70
CA LEU A 77 -10.92 -1.25 0.98
C LEU A 77 -11.03 -0.54 2.34
N LYS A 78 -10.34 -1.03 3.38
CA LYS A 78 -10.27 -0.34 4.68
C LYS A 78 -9.62 1.03 4.54
N THR A 79 -8.51 1.10 3.80
CA THR A 79 -7.83 2.37 3.49
C THR A 79 -8.79 3.35 2.80
N TYR A 80 -9.50 2.92 1.75
CA TYR A 80 -10.50 3.76 1.10
C TYR A 80 -11.60 4.23 2.06
N ASN A 81 -12.19 3.33 2.84
CA ASN A 81 -13.28 3.68 3.75
C ASN A 81 -12.83 4.70 4.80
N HIS A 82 -11.60 4.56 5.30
CA HIS A 82 -11.04 5.48 6.28
C HIS A 82 -10.65 6.84 5.66
N PHE A 83 -10.21 6.89 4.40
CA PHE A 83 -9.78 8.12 3.71
C PHE A 83 -10.66 8.49 2.52
N LYS A 84 -11.97 8.24 2.61
CA LYS A 84 -12.91 8.38 1.49
C LYS A 84 -12.94 9.77 0.87
N GLU A 85 -12.61 10.80 1.65
CA GLU A 85 -12.52 12.19 1.22
C GLU A 85 -11.26 12.53 0.41
N PHE A 86 -10.23 11.68 0.45
CA PHE A 86 -8.95 11.87 -0.25
C PHE A 86 -8.70 10.80 -1.32
N ALA A 87 -9.31 9.62 -1.17
CA ALA A 87 -9.07 8.46 -2.00
C ALA A 87 -10.06 8.31 -3.14
N ILE A 88 -9.67 7.54 -4.16
CA ILE A 88 -10.57 7.18 -5.26
C ILE A 88 -11.66 6.19 -4.81
N PRO A 89 -12.88 6.30 -5.38
CA PRO A 89 -13.95 5.34 -5.14
C PRO A 89 -13.50 3.89 -5.27
N THR A 90 -13.78 3.09 -4.25
CA THR A 90 -13.36 1.68 -4.18
C THR A 90 -14.54 0.83 -3.73
N VAL A 91 -14.76 -0.30 -4.41
CA VAL A 91 -15.80 -1.27 -4.04
C VAL A 91 -15.23 -2.69 -4.05
N GLU A 92 -15.79 -3.57 -3.24
CA GLU A 92 -15.36 -4.97 -3.19
C GLU A 92 -16.08 -5.83 -4.25
N ILE A 93 -15.32 -6.72 -4.89
CA ILE A 93 -15.83 -7.88 -5.62
C ILE A 93 -15.64 -9.08 -4.70
N THR A 94 -16.73 -9.53 -4.08
CA THR A 94 -16.70 -10.56 -3.02
C THR A 94 -16.61 -11.99 -3.54
N SER A 95 -16.88 -12.23 -4.82
CA SER A 95 -16.80 -13.55 -5.44
C SER A 95 -16.71 -13.45 -6.97
N PRO A 96 -16.29 -14.52 -7.67
CA PRO A 96 -16.21 -14.55 -9.14
C PRO A 96 -17.59 -14.63 -9.82
N SER A 97 -18.69 -14.55 -9.08
CA SER A 97 -20.02 -14.58 -9.70
C SER A 97 -20.23 -13.34 -10.58
N LYS A 98 -20.69 -13.56 -11.83
CA LYS A 98 -21.08 -12.49 -12.76
C LYS A 98 -22.03 -11.48 -12.10
N GLN A 99 -23.00 -11.96 -11.32
CA GLN A 99 -23.95 -11.11 -10.60
C GLN A 99 -23.26 -10.23 -9.56
N LYS A 100 -22.29 -10.77 -8.80
CA LYS A 100 -21.53 -10.00 -7.80
C LYS A 100 -20.60 -8.98 -8.45
N ILE A 101 -19.99 -9.31 -9.59
CA ILE A 101 -19.16 -8.39 -10.38
C ILE A 101 -20.01 -7.22 -10.90
N ILE A 102 -21.18 -7.49 -11.49
CA ILE A 102 -22.10 -6.45 -11.98
C ILE A 102 -22.62 -5.58 -10.83
N LEU A 103 -22.93 -6.18 -9.68
CA LEU A 103 -23.35 -5.44 -8.49
C LEU A 103 -22.24 -4.50 -8.00
N ALA A 104 -20.99 -4.96 -7.95
CA ALA A 104 -19.85 -4.13 -7.60
C ALA A 104 -19.70 -2.95 -8.58
N LYS A 105 -19.76 -3.21 -9.89
CA LYS A 105 -19.73 -2.16 -10.92
C LYS A 105 -20.84 -1.13 -10.74
N THR A 106 -22.07 -1.58 -10.51
CA THR A 106 -23.22 -0.70 -10.28
C THR A 106 -23.02 0.18 -9.05
N LYS A 107 -22.46 -0.38 -7.96
CA LYS A 107 -22.11 0.39 -6.76
C LYS A 107 -21.02 1.42 -7.07
N LEU A 108 -20.00 1.05 -7.83
CA LEU A 108 -18.94 1.98 -8.22
C LEU A 108 -19.49 3.13 -9.07
N ASP A 109 -20.33 2.84 -10.05
CA ASP A 109 -20.93 3.87 -10.92
C ASP A 109 -21.75 4.88 -10.12
N ARG A 110 -22.46 4.44 -9.08
CA ARG A 110 -23.18 5.34 -8.16
C ARG A 110 -22.24 6.25 -7.38
N LEU A 111 -21.07 5.74 -6.98
CA LEU A 111 -20.04 6.55 -6.31
C LEU A 111 -19.42 7.56 -7.28
N LEU A 112 -19.11 7.14 -8.52
CA LEU A 112 -18.52 7.99 -9.55
C LEU A 112 -19.45 9.13 -9.95
N LYS A 113 -20.76 8.87 -10.12
CA LYS A 113 -21.77 9.91 -10.40
C LYS A 113 -21.85 11.00 -9.33
N LYS A 114 -21.54 10.67 -8.07
CA LYS A 114 -21.56 11.61 -6.94
C LYS A 114 -20.19 12.23 -6.66
N HIS A 115 -19.13 11.76 -7.34
CA HIS A 115 -17.78 12.20 -7.05
C HIS A 115 -17.55 13.60 -7.64
N LYS A 116 -17.05 14.53 -6.83
CA LYS A 116 -16.83 15.93 -7.22
C LYS A 116 -16.01 16.08 -8.51
N TYR A 117 -15.04 15.18 -8.69
CA TYR A 117 -14.14 15.14 -9.84
C TYR A 117 -14.35 13.87 -10.66
N GLY A 118 -15.59 13.59 -11.07
CA GLY A 118 -15.94 12.37 -11.81
C GLY A 118 -15.25 12.24 -13.17
N ILE A 119 -14.94 13.37 -13.81
CA ILE A 119 -14.26 13.44 -15.13
C ILE A 119 -12.89 12.76 -15.08
N ASP A 120 -12.18 12.83 -13.96
CA ASP A 120 -10.83 12.27 -13.81
C ASP A 120 -10.81 10.73 -13.77
N LEU A 121 -11.99 10.13 -13.58
CA LEU A 121 -12.19 8.73 -13.19
C LEU A 121 -12.95 7.91 -14.25
N ASN A 122 -13.05 8.42 -15.48
CA ASN A 122 -13.81 7.81 -16.57
C ASN A 122 -12.96 6.97 -17.54
N ASN A 123 -11.65 6.82 -17.31
CA ASN A 123 -10.72 6.17 -18.23
C ASN A 123 -10.60 4.64 -18.04
N GLY A 124 -11.69 4.00 -17.62
CA GLY A 124 -11.77 2.56 -17.40
C GLY A 124 -11.57 2.15 -15.95
N PHE A 125 -11.34 0.87 -15.72
CA PHE A 125 -11.39 0.27 -14.39
C PHE A 125 -10.19 -0.61 -14.11
N LEU A 126 -9.84 -0.70 -12.83
CA LEU A 126 -8.81 -1.58 -12.31
C LEU A 126 -9.40 -2.56 -11.30
N ILE A 127 -9.00 -3.82 -11.37
CA ILE A 127 -9.13 -4.76 -10.25
C ILE A 127 -7.77 -4.96 -9.57
N LYS A 128 -7.80 -5.09 -8.23
CA LYS A 128 -6.62 -5.33 -7.40
C LYS A 128 -6.98 -6.30 -6.28
N ASP A 129 -6.02 -7.05 -5.77
CA ASP A 129 -6.21 -7.80 -4.53
C ASP A 129 -6.63 -6.86 -3.39
N LYS A 130 -7.66 -7.26 -2.64
CA LYS A 130 -8.15 -6.47 -1.49
C LYS A 130 -7.07 -6.30 -0.43
N THR A 131 -6.26 -7.34 -0.20
CA THR A 131 -5.15 -7.32 0.76
C THR A 131 -3.81 -7.57 0.12
N GLY A 132 -2.75 -6.93 0.63
CA GLY A 132 -1.37 -7.12 0.18
C GLY A 132 -0.76 -5.87 -0.47
N ALA A 133 0.54 -5.96 -0.77
CA ALA A 133 1.39 -4.86 -1.22
C ALA A 133 2.22 -5.24 -2.46
N GLY A 134 2.95 -4.27 -3.02
CA GLY A 134 3.92 -4.48 -4.11
C GLY A 134 3.38 -4.34 -5.53
N GLY A 135 2.11 -3.99 -5.70
CA GLY A 135 1.50 -3.73 -7.00
C GLY A 135 1.42 -4.94 -7.94
N PHE A 136 1.44 -6.15 -7.39
CA PHE A 136 1.16 -7.36 -8.14
C PHE A 136 -0.34 -7.49 -8.43
N LYS A 137 -0.68 -8.19 -9.52
CA LYS A 137 -2.06 -8.53 -9.91
C LYS A 137 -3.00 -7.32 -9.99
N ILE A 138 -2.50 -6.23 -10.56
CA ILE A 138 -3.34 -5.10 -10.94
C ILE A 138 -3.72 -5.33 -12.40
N HIS A 139 -5.01 -5.43 -12.68
CA HIS A 139 -5.50 -5.68 -14.02
C HIS A 139 -6.44 -4.56 -14.43
N ARG A 140 -6.20 -3.99 -15.62
CA ARG A 140 -7.20 -3.14 -16.28
C ARG A 140 -8.29 -4.04 -16.84
N VAL A 141 -9.54 -3.66 -16.62
CA VAL A 141 -10.69 -4.50 -17.00
C VAL A 141 -11.79 -3.67 -17.63
N ASP A 142 -12.53 -4.34 -18.51
CA ASP A 142 -13.74 -3.83 -19.12
C ASP A 142 -14.96 -4.63 -18.63
N PHE A 143 -16.14 -4.04 -18.80
CA PHE A 143 -17.41 -4.63 -18.35
C PHE A 143 -18.29 -5.14 -19.49
N ASP A 144 -17.68 -5.38 -20.65
CA ASP A 144 -18.30 -6.12 -21.74
C ASP A 144 -18.29 -7.63 -21.47
N LYS A 145 -18.82 -8.43 -22.40
CA LYS A 145 -18.89 -9.90 -22.26
C LYS A 145 -17.51 -10.55 -22.12
N LYS A 146 -16.46 -10.01 -22.74
CA LYS A 146 -15.10 -10.56 -22.71
C LYS A 146 -14.40 -10.16 -21.41
N GLY A 147 -14.44 -8.89 -21.03
CA GLY A 147 -13.85 -8.37 -19.80
C GLY A 147 -14.44 -9.02 -18.54
N LEU A 148 -15.75 -9.28 -18.52
CA LEU A 148 -16.36 -10.07 -17.44
C LEU A 148 -15.75 -11.47 -17.31
N LYS A 149 -15.49 -12.17 -18.42
CA LYS A 149 -14.83 -13.48 -18.39
C LYS A 149 -13.39 -13.38 -17.88
N GLU A 150 -12.67 -12.31 -18.22
CA GLU A 150 -11.31 -12.07 -17.75
C GLU A 150 -11.28 -11.82 -16.23
N ILE A 151 -12.19 -11.00 -15.69
CA ILE A 151 -12.33 -10.78 -14.24
C ILE A 151 -12.56 -12.11 -13.51
N ILE A 152 -13.47 -12.94 -14.02
CA ILE A 152 -13.77 -14.27 -13.45
C ILE A 152 -12.50 -15.14 -13.46
N LYS A 153 -11.83 -15.22 -14.60
CA LYS A 153 -10.59 -16.00 -14.75
C LYS A 153 -9.50 -15.56 -13.78
N HIS A 154 -9.30 -14.25 -13.60
CA HIS A 154 -8.35 -13.73 -12.61
C HIS A 154 -8.69 -14.22 -11.21
N HIS A 155 -9.96 -14.15 -10.82
CA HIS A 155 -10.41 -14.57 -9.51
C HIS A 155 -10.32 -16.09 -9.28
N GLU A 156 -10.61 -16.91 -10.28
CA GLU A 156 -10.51 -18.38 -10.20
C GLU A 156 -9.06 -18.87 -10.19
N SER A 157 -8.18 -18.19 -10.94
CA SER A 157 -6.75 -18.53 -10.97
C SER A 157 -6.04 -18.25 -9.65
N ASP A 158 -6.58 -17.34 -8.84
CA ASP A 158 -5.99 -16.92 -7.58
C ASP A 158 -6.62 -17.61 -6.37
N LYS A 159 -6.22 -18.86 -6.14
CA LYS A 159 -6.67 -19.66 -4.99
C LYS A 159 -6.35 -19.03 -3.62
N LYS A 160 -5.55 -17.96 -3.56
CA LYS A 160 -5.15 -17.28 -2.31
C LYS A 160 -5.95 -16.02 -2.01
N SER A 161 -6.53 -15.38 -3.02
CA SER A 161 -7.26 -14.11 -2.86
C SER A 161 -8.73 -14.38 -2.57
N LEU A 162 -9.17 -14.00 -1.36
CA LEU A 162 -10.55 -14.18 -0.93
C LEU A 162 -11.50 -13.13 -1.54
N SER A 163 -10.96 -12.03 -2.07
CA SER A 163 -11.74 -10.92 -2.64
C SER A 163 -10.86 -9.92 -3.38
N TYR A 164 -11.41 -9.30 -4.42
CA TYR A 164 -10.79 -8.20 -5.14
C TYR A 164 -11.46 -6.87 -4.78
N ILE A 165 -10.77 -5.77 -5.05
CA ILE A 165 -11.38 -4.45 -5.13
C ILE A 165 -11.47 -3.99 -6.58
N LEU A 166 -12.48 -3.19 -6.88
CA LEU A 166 -12.68 -2.48 -8.14
C LEU A 166 -12.54 -0.98 -7.89
N GLN A 167 -11.72 -0.33 -8.71
CA GLN A 167 -11.44 1.11 -8.67
C GLN A 167 -11.51 1.70 -10.09
N PRO A 168 -11.81 3.01 -10.24
CA PRO A 168 -11.62 3.69 -11.50
C PRO A 168 -10.12 3.82 -11.81
N PHE A 169 -9.78 3.85 -13.09
CA PHE A 169 -8.47 4.27 -13.54
C PHE A 169 -8.42 5.81 -13.62
N ILE A 170 -7.42 6.41 -12.96
CA ILE A 170 -7.24 7.86 -12.98
C ILE A 170 -6.56 8.25 -14.28
N ASN A 171 -7.06 9.28 -14.95
CA ASN A 171 -6.34 9.90 -16.07
C ASN A 171 -5.19 10.77 -15.55
N CYS A 172 -3.94 10.28 -15.57
CA CYS A 172 -2.79 10.94 -14.93
C CYS A 172 -1.47 10.90 -15.73
N SER A 173 -1.52 11.12 -17.04
CA SER A 173 -0.35 11.15 -17.93
C SER A 173 0.48 12.44 -17.89
N ASP A 174 0.07 13.41 -17.08
CA ASP A 174 0.68 14.73 -17.00
C ASP A 174 2.07 14.76 -16.35
N SER A 175 2.75 15.89 -16.54
CA SER A 175 4.13 16.06 -16.09
C SER A 175 4.25 16.43 -14.60
N PHE A 176 5.34 15.97 -13.97
CA PHE A 176 5.84 16.49 -12.70
C PHE A 176 7.18 17.20 -12.95
N GLY A 177 7.13 18.53 -13.05
CA GLY A 177 8.29 19.32 -13.46
C GLY A 177 8.76 18.90 -14.86
N LYS A 178 9.99 18.39 -14.97
CA LYS A 178 10.57 17.90 -16.24
C LYS A 178 10.29 16.43 -16.56
N HIS A 179 9.50 15.75 -15.73
CA HIS A 179 9.21 14.33 -15.87
C HIS A 179 7.82 14.14 -16.46
N TYR A 180 7.67 13.23 -17.41
CA TYR A 180 6.42 12.98 -18.14
C TYR A 180 6.01 11.51 -18.03
N GLY A 181 4.70 11.24 -18.17
CA GLY A 181 4.12 9.91 -18.14
C GLY A 181 3.19 9.71 -16.95
N LEU A 182 2.86 8.45 -16.67
CA LEU A 182 2.10 8.12 -15.45
C LEU A 182 3.05 8.20 -14.26
N ILE A 183 2.77 9.14 -13.37
CA ILE A 183 3.62 9.48 -12.23
C ILE A 183 2.85 9.29 -10.94
N ASP A 184 3.48 8.58 -10.01
CA ASP A 184 3.11 8.64 -8.61
C ASP A 184 4.12 9.45 -7.82
N LEU A 185 3.64 10.10 -6.75
CA LEU A 185 4.46 10.80 -5.78
C LEU A 185 4.36 10.05 -4.46
N ARG A 186 5.48 9.53 -3.98
CA ARG A 186 5.56 8.78 -2.73
C ARG A 186 6.30 9.57 -1.66
N LEU A 187 5.64 9.73 -0.51
CA LEU A 187 6.20 10.36 0.68
C LEU A 187 6.50 9.25 1.69
N ILE A 188 7.72 9.18 2.19
CA ILE A 188 8.10 8.31 3.31
C ILE A 188 8.05 9.15 4.58
N LEU A 189 7.25 8.71 5.56
CA LEU A 189 7.03 9.39 6.81
C LEU A 189 7.59 8.58 7.97
N LEU A 190 8.28 9.26 8.87
CA LEU A 190 8.64 8.76 10.18
C LEU A 190 7.87 9.56 11.23
N ASN A 191 6.98 8.89 11.94
CA ASN A 191 5.99 9.49 12.84
C ASN A 191 5.12 10.50 12.05
N HIS A 192 5.27 11.79 12.35
CA HIS A 192 4.55 12.90 11.70
C HIS A 192 5.42 13.67 10.68
N LYS A 193 6.68 13.26 10.48
CA LYS A 193 7.64 13.99 9.66
C LYS A 193 7.88 13.29 8.33
N ILE A 194 7.86 14.04 7.24
CA ILE A 194 8.33 13.56 5.94
C ILE A 194 9.85 13.39 6.05
N LEU A 195 10.33 12.17 5.83
CA LEU A 195 11.74 11.84 5.84
C LEU A 195 12.31 11.93 4.41
N GLN A 196 11.63 11.31 3.47
CA GLN A 196 12.08 11.18 2.09
C GLN A 196 10.91 11.29 1.13
N THR A 197 11.19 11.72 -0.10
CA THR A 197 10.18 11.80 -1.15
C THR A 197 10.81 11.47 -2.48
N TYR A 198 10.06 10.76 -3.31
CA TYR A 198 10.44 10.49 -4.68
C TYR A 198 9.20 10.38 -5.54
N ILE A 199 9.37 10.60 -6.83
CA ILE A 199 8.38 10.21 -7.83
C ILE A 199 8.77 8.86 -8.41
N ARG A 200 7.78 8.01 -8.70
CA ARG A 200 7.97 6.87 -9.58
C ARG A 200 7.23 7.10 -10.88
N ILE A 201 7.90 6.79 -11.99
CA ILE A 201 7.41 7.00 -13.34
C ILE A 201 7.22 5.63 -13.97
N ALA A 202 6.02 5.32 -14.46
CA ALA A 202 5.76 4.06 -15.13
C ALA A 202 6.63 3.88 -16.39
N LYS A 203 6.95 2.63 -16.71
CA LYS A 203 7.56 2.30 -18.00
C LYS A 203 6.58 2.67 -19.13
N LYS A 204 7.09 3.15 -20.27
CA LYS A 204 6.27 3.46 -21.45
C LYS A 204 5.35 2.27 -21.80
N GLY A 205 4.05 2.55 -21.97
CA GLY A 205 3.02 1.55 -22.27
C GLY A 205 2.52 0.75 -21.06
N LYS A 206 3.05 0.99 -19.86
CA LYS A 206 2.56 0.43 -18.59
C LYS A 206 1.93 1.52 -17.74
N PHE A 207 1.08 1.12 -16.81
CA PHE A 207 0.47 2.03 -15.84
C PHE A 207 0.96 1.82 -14.41
N GLU A 208 1.65 0.72 -14.14
CA GLU A 208 2.28 0.47 -12.86
C GLU A 208 3.60 1.21 -12.76
N CYS A 209 3.71 2.06 -11.73
CA CYS A 209 4.87 2.90 -11.50
C CYS A 209 5.95 2.22 -10.66
N ASN A 210 5.77 0.96 -10.24
CA ASN A 210 6.73 0.29 -9.36
C ASN A 210 8.11 0.12 -10.02
N TYR A 211 9.16 0.48 -9.28
CA TYR A 211 10.55 0.34 -9.74
C TYR A 211 10.87 -1.10 -10.18
N HIS A 212 10.48 -2.09 -9.38
CA HIS A 212 10.70 -3.51 -9.70
C HIS A 212 9.94 -4.00 -10.95
N GLN A 213 8.98 -3.23 -11.49
CA GLN A 213 8.30 -3.53 -12.75
C GLN A 213 8.89 -2.78 -13.95
N GLY A 214 10.05 -2.14 -13.76
CA GLY A 214 10.79 -1.36 -14.76
C GLY A 214 10.46 0.14 -14.74
N GLY A 215 9.78 0.63 -13.71
CA GLY A 215 9.56 2.06 -13.50
C GLY A 215 10.84 2.80 -13.11
N LYS A 216 10.89 4.10 -13.38
CA LYS A 216 12.01 4.98 -12.99
C LYS A 216 11.73 5.66 -11.66
N LEU A 217 12.69 5.64 -10.74
CA LEU A 217 12.60 6.33 -9.46
C LEU A 217 13.45 7.61 -9.49
N VAL A 218 12.87 8.74 -9.08
CA VAL A 218 13.58 10.02 -8.99
C VAL A 218 13.33 10.64 -7.63
N TYR A 219 14.38 10.76 -6.82
CA TYR A 219 14.32 11.45 -5.53
C TYR A 219 14.13 12.95 -5.73
N ILE A 220 13.25 13.54 -4.91
CA ILE A 220 13.00 14.97 -4.91
C ILE A 220 13.20 15.55 -3.52
N SER A 221 13.73 16.77 -3.45
CA SER A 221 13.85 17.50 -2.20
C SER A 221 12.48 17.83 -1.62
N GLN A 222 12.34 17.89 -0.30
CA GLN A 222 11.07 18.24 0.36
C GLN A 222 10.51 19.61 -0.07
N LYS A 223 11.39 20.56 -0.44
CA LYS A 223 11.01 21.88 -0.98
C LYS A 223 10.26 21.82 -2.32
N LYS A 224 10.34 20.69 -3.04
CA LYS A 224 9.67 20.46 -4.34
C LYS A 224 8.34 19.72 -4.19
N ILE A 225 7.93 19.39 -2.97
CA ILE A 225 6.63 18.75 -2.74
C ILE A 225 5.53 19.79 -2.97
N PRO A 226 4.54 19.53 -3.84
CA PRO A 226 3.43 20.45 -4.07
C PRO A 226 2.67 20.80 -2.78
N LYS A 227 2.23 22.05 -2.65
CA LYS A 227 1.56 22.57 -1.44
C LYS A 227 0.27 21.81 -1.08
N ASP A 228 -0.49 21.39 -2.08
CA ASP A 228 -1.71 20.60 -1.90
C ASP A 228 -1.40 19.17 -1.41
N VAL A 229 -0.30 18.56 -1.85
CA VAL A 229 0.19 17.27 -1.32
C VAL A 229 0.55 17.40 0.15
N LEU A 230 1.30 18.45 0.52
CA LEU A 230 1.61 18.74 1.93
C LEU A 230 0.34 18.96 2.76
N THR A 231 -0.64 19.66 2.20
CA THR A 231 -1.92 19.94 2.86
C THR A 231 -2.73 18.66 3.08
N MET A 232 -2.85 17.82 2.05
CA MET A 232 -3.54 16.53 2.14
C MET A 232 -2.82 15.59 3.11
N THR A 233 -1.48 15.55 3.07
CA THR A 233 -0.66 14.74 3.97
C THR A 233 -0.88 15.15 5.43
N LYS A 234 -0.91 16.45 5.74
CA LYS A 234 -1.24 16.93 7.10
C LYS A 234 -2.62 16.46 7.55
N LYS A 235 -3.62 16.47 6.67
CA LYS A 235 -4.98 15.99 6.97
C LYS A 235 -5.01 14.47 7.22
N ILE A 236 -4.30 13.70 6.39
CA ILE A 236 -4.15 12.24 6.55
C ILE A 236 -3.47 11.92 7.88
N ILE A 237 -2.35 12.59 8.20
CA ILE A 237 -1.63 12.42 9.48
C ILE A 237 -2.57 12.73 10.64
N LYS A 238 -3.28 13.86 10.61
CA LYS A 238 -4.21 14.24 11.68
C LYS A 238 -5.29 13.17 11.90
N LYS A 239 -5.82 12.59 10.81
CA LYS A 239 -6.83 11.54 10.89
C LYS A 239 -6.28 10.25 11.48
N LEU A 240 -5.08 9.84 11.04
CA LEU A 240 -4.37 8.69 11.60
C LEU A 240 -4.10 8.88 13.10
N ASP A 241 -3.57 10.04 13.49
CA ASP A 241 -3.15 10.35 14.87
C ASP A 241 -4.33 10.42 15.85
N ALA A 242 -5.54 10.72 15.35
CA ALA A 242 -6.76 10.71 16.16
C ALA A 242 -7.19 9.30 16.61
N GLU A 243 -6.81 8.25 15.87
CA GLU A 243 -7.24 6.87 16.12
C GLU A 243 -6.07 5.93 16.46
N LEU A 244 -4.85 6.29 16.05
CA LEU A 244 -3.65 5.47 16.12
C LEU A 244 -2.53 6.24 16.79
N ASP A 245 -1.77 5.57 17.66
CA ASP A 245 -0.49 6.10 18.11
C ASP A 245 0.53 5.98 16.96
N LEU A 246 0.90 7.13 16.39
CA LEU A 246 1.91 7.25 15.34
C LEU A 246 3.34 7.38 15.88
N LYS A 247 3.54 7.37 17.21
CA LYS A 247 4.87 7.28 17.79
C LYS A 247 5.50 5.97 17.36
N HIS A 248 6.70 6.05 16.77
CA HIS A 248 7.39 4.91 16.18
C HIS A 248 6.53 4.28 15.07
N SER A 249 6.32 5.02 13.99
CA SER A 249 5.69 4.51 12.77
C SER A 249 6.46 4.96 11.54
N LEU A 250 6.85 4.03 10.68
CA LEU A 250 7.45 4.28 9.38
C LEU A 250 6.50 3.77 8.29
N TYR A 251 5.95 4.71 7.52
CA TYR A 251 4.98 4.41 6.49
C TYR A 251 5.18 5.29 5.26
N ALA A 252 4.63 4.87 4.14
CA ALA A 252 4.60 5.63 2.91
C ALA A 252 3.17 6.02 2.56
N LEU A 253 3.01 7.18 1.94
CA LEU A 253 1.76 7.64 1.33
C LEU A 253 1.99 7.90 -0.16
N ASP A 254 1.11 7.35 -0.98
CA ASP A 254 1.20 7.45 -2.43
C ASP A 254 0.10 8.35 -2.96
N PHE A 255 0.50 9.29 -3.80
CA PHE A 255 -0.40 10.24 -4.42
C PHE A 255 -0.28 10.20 -5.93
N VAL A 256 -1.39 10.47 -6.60
CA VAL A 256 -1.44 10.69 -8.05
C VAL A 256 -2.20 11.98 -8.30
N ARG A 257 -1.74 12.75 -9.28
CA ARG A 257 -2.44 13.93 -9.79
C ARG A 257 -3.06 13.58 -11.14
N SER A 258 -4.33 13.88 -11.31
CA SER A 258 -4.97 13.73 -12.62
C SER A 258 -4.50 14.80 -13.60
N ASN A 259 -4.80 14.62 -14.89
CA ASN A 259 -4.52 15.64 -15.91
C ASN A 259 -5.33 16.93 -15.71
N ASN A 260 -6.42 16.87 -14.93
CA ASN A 260 -7.19 18.05 -14.53
C ASN A 260 -6.62 18.72 -13.26
N GLY A 261 -5.46 18.27 -12.79
CA GLY A 261 -4.76 18.85 -11.66
C GLY A 261 -5.25 18.40 -10.28
N ASN A 262 -6.28 17.54 -10.19
CA ASN A 262 -6.82 17.08 -8.91
C ASN A 262 -5.92 16.02 -8.27
N LEU A 263 -5.73 16.14 -6.96
CA LEU A 263 -4.87 15.24 -6.18
C LEU A 263 -5.69 14.12 -5.55
N TYR A 264 -5.16 12.90 -5.60
CA TYR A 264 -5.75 11.71 -4.99
C TYR A 264 -4.74 10.97 -4.13
N PHE A 265 -5.17 10.53 -2.96
CA PHE A 265 -4.46 9.55 -2.15
C PHE A 265 -4.78 8.14 -2.65
N ILE A 266 -3.77 7.38 -3.04
CA ILE A 266 -3.95 6.09 -3.72
C ILE A 266 -3.81 4.93 -2.75
N GLU A 267 -2.73 4.92 -1.98
CA GLU A 267 -2.45 3.86 -1.02
C GLU A 267 -1.48 4.33 0.07
N GLY A 268 -1.60 3.71 1.24
CA GLY A 268 -0.57 3.75 2.27
C GLY A 268 0.18 2.43 2.32
N ASN A 269 1.45 2.46 2.74
CA ASN A 269 2.29 1.27 2.86
C ASN A 269 3.11 1.32 4.17
N THR A 270 3.36 0.19 4.82
CA THR A 270 4.14 0.12 6.09
C THR A 270 5.44 -0.67 5.99
N ASN A 271 5.65 -1.42 4.89
CA ASN A 271 6.82 -2.28 4.71
C ASN A 271 7.66 -1.88 3.51
#